data_AF-A0A0F3GIH8-F1
#
_entry.id   AF-A0A0F3GIH8-F1
#
_cell.length_a   1.000
_cell.length_b   1.000
_cell.length_c   1.000
_cell.angle_alpha   90.00
_cell.angle_beta   90.00
_cell.angle_gamma   90.00
#
_symmetry.space_group_name_H-M   'P 1'
#
loop_
_entity.id
_entity.type
_entity.pdbx_description
1 polymer ?
#
loop_
_entity_poly.entity_id
_entity_poly.type
_entity_poly.pdbx_seq_one_letter_code
_entity_poly.pdbx_strand_id
1 'polypeptide(L)'
;MEVTMNQKMMESFDELIKLSTKFVSQQGGKWDHNAWLEFLSDIQKMGYNLTHDMQSYLGSMLESMKKLYGTTTATSGFETIITGISNNTIDFIKKTSGVWDHQGWEAYLKDLQKKGVELSEETTTYLGGILEAAKELYMFPIQRAKDSKK
;
A
#
# COMPACT_ATOMS: atom_id res chain seq x y z
N MET A 1 19.93 -19.76 -1.60
CA MET A 1 19.12 -19.19 -2.68
C MET A 1 17.75 -18.70 -2.20
N GLU A 2 17.06 -19.43 -1.31
CA GLU A 2 15.71 -19.07 -0.83
C GLU A 2 15.68 -17.76 0.01
N VAL A 3 16.70 -17.53 0.86
CA VAL A 3 16.81 -16.30 1.68
C VAL A 3 16.96 -15.03 0.84
N THR A 4 17.80 -15.06 -0.20
CA THR A 4 18.09 -13.91 -1.07
C THR A 4 16.87 -13.50 -1.92
N MET A 5 16.05 -14.48 -2.31
CA MET A 5 14.84 -14.22 -3.10
C MET A 5 13.74 -13.58 -2.26
N ASN A 6 13.54 -14.05 -1.02
CA ASN A 6 12.57 -13.46 -0.09
C ASN A 6 12.93 -12.02 0.29
N GLN A 7 14.21 -11.74 0.53
CA GLN A 7 14.67 -10.40 0.86
C GLN A 7 14.40 -9.40 -0.28
N LYS A 8 14.74 -9.77 -1.53
CA LYS A 8 14.49 -8.92 -2.69
C LYS A 8 13.00 -8.65 -2.93
N MET A 9 12.14 -9.65 -2.70
CA MET A 9 10.68 -9.48 -2.79
C MET A 9 10.15 -8.51 -1.74
N MET A 10 10.67 -8.58 -0.50
CA MET A 10 10.29 -7.65 0.58
C MET A 10 10.76 -6.22 0.31
N GLU A 11 11.97 -6.04 -0.23
CA GLU A 11 12.48 -4.72 -0.61
C GLU A 11 11.64 -4.12 -1.76
N SER A 12 11.28 -4.94 -2.75
CA SER A 12 10.38 -4.55 -3.84
C SER A 12 8.98 -4.15 -3.36
N PHE A 13 8.43 -4.85 -2.37
CA PHE A 13 7.15 -4.49 -1.77
C PHE A 13 7.21 -3.11 -1.10
N ASP A 14 8.22 -2.85 -0.26
CA ASP A 14 8.37 -1.57 0.44
C ASP A 14 8.48 -0.40 -0.53
N GLU A 15 9.27 -0.57 -1.59
CA GLU A 15 9.48 0.45 -2.60
C GLU A 15 8.18 0.76 -3.35
N LEU A 16 7.40 -0.25 -3.74
CA LEU A 16 6.10 -0.05 -4.39
C LEU A 16 5.13 0.75 -3.50
N ILE A 17 5.04 0.40 -2.21
CA ILE A 17 4.19 1.14 -1.27
C ILE A 17 4.66 2.60 -1.18
N LYS A 18 5.97 2.84 -1.00
CA LYS A 18 6.54 4.19 -0.91
C LYS A 18 6.32 5.02 -2.19
N LEU A 19 6.45 4.41 -3.37
CA LEU A 19 6.18 5.05 -4.65
C LEU A 19 4.71 5.47 -4.76
N SER A 20 3.79 4.60 -4.35
CA SER A 20 2.36 4.93 -4.30
C SER A 20 2.06 6.08 -3.35
N THR A 21 2.61 6.06 -2.14
CA THR A 21 2.48 7.14 -1.15
C THR A 21 2.95 8.48 -1.71
N LYS A 22 4.12 8.46 -2.35
CA LYS A 22 4.72 9.63 -2.99
C LYS A 22 3.82 10.16 -4.11
N PHE A 23 3.33 9.28 -4.97
CA PHE A 23 2.43 9.64 -6.06
C PHE A 23 1.17 10.35 -5.53
N VAL A 24 0.47 9.77 -4.55
CA VAL A 24 -0.73 10.39 -3.97
C VAL A 24 -0.44 11.76 -3.37
N SER A 25 0.70 11.88 -2.68
CA SER A 25 1.11 13.14 -2.06
C SER A 25 1.42 14.23 -3.10
N GLN A 26 2.17 13.88 -4.15
CA GLN A 26 2.51 14.79 -5.24
C GLN A 26 1.28 15.23 -6.06
N GLN A 27 0.34 14.32 -6.25
CA GLN A 27 -0.92 14.58 -6.96
C GLN A 27 -1.96 15.28 -6.07
N GLY A 28 -1.70 15.46 -4.76
CA GLY A 28 -2.66 16.02 -3.82
C GLY A 28 -4.00 15.26 -3.80
N GLY A 29 -3.93 13.93 -3.93
CA GLY A 29 -5.12 13.06 -4.02
C GLY A 29 -5.94 13.22 -5.31
N LYS A 30 -5.41 13.88 -6.35
CA LYS A 30 -6.14 14.13 -7.61
C LYS A 30 -5.28 13.76 -8.81
N TRP A 31 -5.71 12.76 -9.57
CA TRP A 31 -5.06 12.38 -10.82
C TRP A 31 -6.11 11.89 -11.83
N ASP A 32 -5.76 11.95 -13.10
CA ASP A 32 -6.53 11.41 -14.21
C ASP A 32 -5.93 10.09 -14.72
N HIS A 33 -6.48 9.56 -15.81
CA HIS A 33 -5.98 8.32 -16.40
C HIS A 33 -4.53 8.44 -16.91
N ASN A 34 -4.12 9.62 -17.40
CA ASN A 34 -2.78 9.82 -17.93
C ASN A 34 -1.74 9.79 -16.83
N ALA A 35 -1.97 10.51 -15.73
CA ALA A 35 -1.10 10.48 -14.55
C ALA A 35 -1.00 9.07 -13.94
N TRP A 36 -2.07 8.27 -14.01
CA TRP A 36 -2.02 6.85 -13.66
C TRP A 36 -1.10 6.04 -14.60
N LEU A 37 -1.22 6.20 -15.91
CA LEU A 37 -0.36 5.51 -16.88
C LEU A 37 1.11 5.91 -16.75
N GLU A 38 1.38 7.19 -16.47
CA GLU A 38 2.73 7.70 -16.20
C GLU A 38 3.32 7.06 -14.94
N PHE A 39 2.55 6.98 -13.85
CA PHE A 39 2.96 6.29 -12.64
C PHE A 39 3.33 4.82 -12.88
N LEU A 40 2.49 4.09 -13.63
CA LEU A 40 2.79 2.70 -14.01
C LEU A 40 4.05 2.60 -14.86
N SER A 41 4.20 3.50 -15.83
CA SER A 41 5.37 3.57 -16.70
C SER A 41 6.66 3.79 -15.90
N ASP A 42 6.64 4.69 -14.92
CA ASP A 42 7.80 5.01 -14.10
C ASP A 42 8.20 3.84 -13.20
N ILE A 43 7.23 3.12 -12.61
CA ILE A 43 7.51 1.88 -11.89
C ILE A 43 8.14 0.83 -12.85
N GLN A 44 7.61 0.68 -14.06
CA GLN A 44 8.18 -0.26 -15.03
C GLN A 44 9.60 0.11 -15.46
N LYS A 45 9.92 1.41 -15.63
CA LYS A 45 11.28 1.89 -15.91
C LYS A 45 12.27 1.58 -14.78
N MET A 46 11.79 1.44 -13.55
CA MET A 46 12.59 1.00 -12.40
C MET A 46 12.86 -0.52 -12.41
N GLY A 47 12.35 -1.25 -13.41
CA GLY A 47 12.60 -2.69 -13.61
C GLY A 47 11.50 -3.60 -13.06
N TYR A 48 10.38 -3.04 -12.60
CA TYR A 48 9.25 -3.81 -12.12
C TYR A 48 8.40 -4.35 -13.27
N ASN A 49 8.13 -5.65 -13.28
CA ASN A 49 7.19 -6.25 -14.21
C ASN A 49 5.77 -6.25 -13.63
N LEU A 50 5.03 -5.17 -13.87
CA LEU A 50 3.66 -5.01 -13.38
C LEU A 50 2.66 -5.82 -14.21
N THR A 51 2.23 -6.96 -13.68
CA THR A 51 1.11 -7.73 -14.23
C THR A 51 -0.20 -6.97 -14.10
N HIS A 52 -1.23 -7.39 -14.84
CA HIS A 52 -2.57 -6.82 -14.72
C HIS A 52 -3.09 -6.84 -13.27
N ASP A 53 -2.87 -7.93 -12.54
CA ASP A 53 -3.28 -8.05 -11.13
C ASP A 53 -2.52 -7.07 -10.23
N MET A 54 -1.20 -6.95 -10.40
CA MET A 54 -0.41 -5.97 -9.66
C MET A 54 -0.87 -4.53 -9.93
N GLN A 55 -1.20 -4.20 -11.18
CA GLN A 55 -1.77 -2.90 -11.53
C GLN A 55 -3.14 -2.68 -10.86
N SER A 56 -3.98 -3.72 -10.81
CA SER A 56 -5.28 -3.66 -10.13
C SER A 56 -5.14 -3.41 -8.62
N TYR A 57 -4.20 -4.11 -7.95
CA TYR A 57 -3.93 -3.90 -6.54
C TYR A 57 -3.34 -2.51 -6.26
N LEU A 58 -2.39 -2.04 -7.08
CA LEU A 58 -1.85 -0.68 -6.99
C LEU A 58 -2.97 0.35 -7.16
N GLY A 59 -3.82 0.21 -8.18
CA GLY A 59 -4.95 1.11 -8.41
C GLY A 59 -5.91 1.15 -7.23
N SER A 60 -6.25 -0.01 -6.67
CA SER A 60 -7.13 -0.13 -5.50
C SER A 60 -6.54 0.55 -4.25
N MET A 61 -5.24 0.38 -4.04
CA MET A 61 -4.51 1.03 -2.95
C MET A 61 -4.51 2.55 -3.12
N LEU A 62 -4.16 3.05 -4.33
CA LEU A 62 -4.14 4.47 -4.63
C LEU A 62 -5.52 5.12 -4.43
N GLU A 63 -6.59 4.53 -4.96
CA GLU A 63 -7.94 5.08 -4.78
C GLU A 63 -8.35 5.12 -3.30
N SER A 64 -7.95 4.13 -2.51
CA SER A 64 -8.19 4.15 -1.06
C SER A 64 -7.40 5.27 -0.36
N MET A 65 -6.14 5.47 -0.73
CA MET A 65 -5.32 6.59 -0.24
C MET A 65 -5.88 7.96 -0.66
N LYS A 66 -6.47 8.08 -1.86
CA LYS A 66 -7.13 9.30 -2.33
C LYS A 66 -8.41 9.61 -1.57
N LYS A 67 -9.23 8.60 -1.29
CA LYS A 67 -10.41 8.78 -0.44
C LYS A 67 -10.00 9.25 0.96
N LEU A 68 -8.94 8.67 1.51
CA LEU A 68 -8.37 9.12 2.78
C LEU A 68 -7.85 10.57 2.72
N TYR A 69 -7.18 10.95 1.63
CA TYR A 69 -6.79 12.34 1.36
C TYR A 69 -8.01 13.27 1.42
N GLY A 70 -9.11 12.90 0.75
CA GLY A 70 -10.34 13.68 0.72
C GLY A 70 -11.03 13.85 2.08
N THR A 71 -10.85 12.91 3.01
CA THR A 71 -11.39 13.03 4.38
C THR A 71 -10.57 13.94 5.29
N THR A 72 -9.32 14.24 4.93
CA THR A 72 -8.44 15.05 5.77
C THR A 72 -8.67 16.53 5.47
N THR A 73 -9.18 17.28 6.45
CA THR A 73 -9.54 18.71 6.30
C THR A 73 -8.33 19.65 6.23
N ALA A 74 -7.14 19.19 6.63
CA ALA A 74 -5.89 19.92 6.53
C ALA A 74 -4.95 19.26 5.51
N THR A 75 -4.72 19.92 4.38
CA THR A 75 -3.68 19.52 3.41
C THR A 75 -2.28 19.65 4.01
N SER A 76 -2.09 20.56 4.97
CA SER A 76 -0.86 20.68 5.76
C SER A 76 -0.75 19.54 6.76
N GLY A 77 0.24 18.66 6.57
CA GLY A 77 0.50 17.50 7.43
C GLY A 77 0.01 16.16 6.87
N PHE A 78 -0.72 16.16 5.75
CA PHE A 78 -1.14 14.92 5.09
C PHE A 78 0.05 14.05 4.68
N GLU A 79 1.13 14.65 4.17
CA GLU A 79 2.34 13.90 3.79
C GLU A 79 2.92 13.09 4.96
N THR A 80 2.96 13.68 6.16
CA THR A 80 3.39 12.99 7.38
C THR A 80 2.43 11.86 7.75
N ILE A 81 1.12 12.12 7.67
CA ILE A 81 0.08 11.13 7.98
C ILE A 81 0.15 9.95 7.01
N ILE A 82 0.13 10.19 5.70
CA ILE A 82 0.12 9.12 4.69
C ILE A 82 1.44 8.34 4.70
N THR A 83 2.57 9.01 4.96
CA THR A 83 3.86 8.33 5.17
C THR A 83 3.81 7.46 6.43
N GLY A 84 3.24 7.96 7.53
CA GLY A 84 3.03 7.22 8.77
C GLY A 84 2.16 5.98 8.58
N ILE A 85 1.09 6.10 7.79
CA ILE A 85 0.20 5.00 7.41
C ILE A 85 0.97 3.98 6.58
N SER A 86 1.66 4.43 5.53
CA SER A 86 2.37 3.55 4.60
C SER A 86 3.44 2.72 5.31
N ASN A 87 4.22 3.34 6.20
CA ASN A 87 5.21 2.64 7.01
C ASN A 87 4.54 1.65 7.97
N ASN A 88 3.42 2.03 8.61
CA ASN A 88 2.69 1.12 9.49
C ASN A 88 2.11 -0.09 8.75
N THR A 89 1.60 0.12 7.53
CA THR A 89 1.09 -0.94 6.65
C THR A 89 2.19 -1.91 6.26
N ILE A 90 3.35 -1.40 5.85
CA ILE A 90 4.53 -2.21 5.53
C ILE A 90 4.93 -3.07 6.73
N ASP A 91 5.14 -2.44 7.88
CA ASP A 91 5.58 -3.12 9.10
C ASP A 91 4.57 -4.19 9.55
N PHE A 92 3.28 -3.84 9.52
CA PHE A 92 2.21 -4.75 9.90
C PHE A 92 2.12 -5.96 8.97
N ILE A 93 2.11 -5.76 7.66
CA ILE A 93 2.05 -6.86 6.68
C ILE A 93 3.27 -7.77 6.82
N LYS A 94 4.48 -7.22 6.97
CA LYS A 94 5.68 -8.02 7.18
C LYS A 94 5.62 -8.84 8.47
N LYS A 95 5.24 -8.20 9.58
CA LYS A 95 5.11 -8.84 10.89
C LYS A 95 4.09 -9.97 10.89
N THR A 96 2.99 -9.78 10.17
CA THR A 96 1.88 -10.74 10.07
C THR A 96 2.04 -11.71 8.90
N SER A 97 3.04 -11.52 8.05
CA SER A 97 3.18 -12.21 6.76
C SER A 97 1.89 -12.16 5.93
N GLY A 98 1.18 -11.03 5.98
CA GLY A 98 -0.09 -10.83 5.27
C GLY A 98 -1.30 -11.59 5.86
N VAL A 99 -1.20 -12.13 7.08
CA VAL A 99 -2.29 -12.88 7.73
C VAL A 99 -2.64 -12.28 9.08
N TRP A 100 -3.85 -11.76 9.22
CA TRP A 100 -4.35 -11.21 10.48
C TRP A 100 -5.81 -11.58 10.71
N ASP A 101 -6.21 -11.55 11.99
CA ASP A 101 -7.60 -11.69 12.42
C ASP A 101 -8.17 -10.32 12.82
N HIS A 102 -9.37 -10.31 13.40
CA HIS A 102 -10.00 -9.08 13.86
C HIS A 102 -9.16 -8.34 14.92
N GLN A 103 -8.49 -9.07 15.82
CA GLN A 103 -7.64 -8.44 16.85
C GLN A 103 -6.40 -7.78 16.23
N GLY A 104 -5.79 -8.41 15.24
CA GLY A 104 -4.70 -7.84 14.45
C GLY A 104 -5.13 -6.56 13.74
N TRP A 105 -6.31 -6.56 13.14
CA TRP A 105 -6.92 -5.37 12.53
C TRP A 105 -7.11 -4.23 13.53
N GLU A 106 -7.71 -4.50 14.69
CA GLU A 106 -7.89 -3.47 15.73
C GLU A 106 -6.55 -2.92 16.26
N ALA A 107 -5.55 -3.78 16.39
CA ALA A 107 -4.20 -3.37 16.79
C ALA A 107 -3.56 -2.43 15.76
N TYR A 108 -3.69 -2.75 14.47
CA TYR A 108 -3.24 -1.90 13.38
C TYR A 108 -3.89 -0.51 13.43
N LEU A 109 -5.21 -0.44 13.63
CA LEU A 109 -5.93 0.83 13.78
C LEU A 109 -5.44 1.63 14.99
N LYS A 110 -5.26 0.98 16.14
CA LYS A 110 -4.73 1.63 17.36
C LYS A 110 -3.34 2.22 17.12
N ASP A 111 -2.48 1.54 16.36
CA ASP A 111 -1.14 2.04 16.06
C ASP A 111 -1.18 3.25 15.11
N LEU A 112 -2.13 3.30 14.18
CA LEU A 112 -2.37 4.49 13.34
C LEU A 112 -2.93 5.66 14.14
N GLN A 113 -3.84 5.40 15.08
CA GLN A 113 -4.39 6.44 15.95
C GLN A 113 -3.30 7.11 16.79
N LYS A 114 -2.33 6.34 17.33
CA LYS A 114 -1.15 6.87 18.02
C LYS A 114 -0.27 7.76 17.14
N LYS A 115 -0.34 7.58 15.82
CA LYS A 115 0.36 8.40 14.81
C LYS A 115 -0.45 9.61 14.35
N GLY A 116 -1.59 9.88 14.97
CA GLY A 116 -2.44 11.05 14.69
C GLY A 116 -3.48 10.83 13.61
N VAL A 117 -3.75 9.59 13.20
CA VAL A 117 -4.87 9.30 12.28
C VAL A 117 -6.18 9.33 13.05
N GLU A 118 -7.11 10.18 12.64
CA GLU A 118 -8.47 10.20 13.18
C GLU A 118 -9.28 9.01 12.63
N LEU A 119 -9.82 8.19 13.52
CA LEU A 119 -10.57 6.99 13.15
C LEU A 119 -12.08 7.29 13.12
N SER A 120 -12.57 7.67 11.95
CA SER A 120 -13.99 7.62 11.61
C SER A 120 -14.34 6.27 10.95
N GLU A 121 -15.64 5.98 10.79
CA GLU A 121 -16.09 4.79 10.03
C GLU A 121 -15.57 4.81 8.58
N GLU A 122 -15.61 5.98 7.94
CA GLU A 122 -15.08 6.17 6.57
C GLU A 122 -13.57 5.97 6.52
N THR A 123 -12.83 6.63 7.41
CA THR A 123 -11.37 6.51 7.50
C THR A 123 -10.96 5.05 7.73
N THR A 124 -11.66 4.36 8.64
CA THR A 124 -11.43 2.94 8.94
C THR A 124 -11.65 2.06 7.70
N THR A 125 -12.69 2.35 6.92
CA THR A 125 -12.97 1.67 5.65
C THR A 125 -11.85 1.88 4.62
N TYR A 126 -11.36 3.11 4.47
CA TYR A 126 -10.28 3.42 3.53
C TYR A 126 -8.95 2.80 3.95
N LEU A 127 -8.65 2.80 5.26
CA LEU A 127 -7.48 2.11 5.81
C LEU A 127 -7.54 0.60 5.56
N GLY A 128 -8.73 0.01 5.64
CA GLY A 128 -8.94 -1.40 5.30
C GLY A 128 -8.64 -1.66 3.81
N GLY A 129 -9.13 -0.79 2.92
CA GLY A 129 -8.84 -0.87 1.49
C GLY A 129 -7.35 -0.77 1.16
N ILE A 130 -6.62 0.14 1.83
CA ILE A 130 -5.16 0.26 1.69
C ILE A 130 -4.48 -1.04 2.14
N LEU A 131 -4.87 -1.55 3.31
CA LEU A 131 -4.23 -2.71 3.93
C LEU A 131 -4.44 -3.99 3.11
N GLU A 132 -5.67 -4.23 2.63
CA GLU A 132 -5.99 -5.40 1.80
C GLU A 132 -5.27 -5.35 0.45
N ALA A 133 -5.27 -4.20 -0.23
CA ALA A 133 -4.57 -4.07 -1.50
C ALA A 133 -3.05 -4.24 -1.35
N ALA A 134 -2.47 -3.71 -0.26
CA ALA A 134 -1.06 -3.90 0.06
C ALA A 134 -0.75 -5.38 0.38
N LYS A 135 -1.64 -6.10 1.07
CA LYS A 135 -1.50 -7.54 1.31
C LYS A 135 -1.44 -8.31 -0.01
N GLU A 136 -2.32 -8.01 -0.95
CA GLU A 136 -2.29 -8.69 -2.26
C GLU A 136 -0.98 -8.43 -3.01
N LEU A 137 -0.45 -7.20 -2.96
CA LEU A 137 0.87 -6.90 -3.52
C LEU A 137 2.01 -7.69 -2.85
N TYR A 138 1.94 -7.86 -1.53
CA TYR A 138 2.92 -8.65 -0.77
C TYR A 138 2.82 -10.16 -1.07
N MET A 139 1.60 -10.68 -1.18
CA MET A 139 1.34 -12.12 -1.36
C MET A 139 1.51 -12.59 -2.81
N PHE A 140 1.34 -11.69 -3.78
CA PHE A 140 1.35 -12.04 -5.21
C PHE A 140 2.61 -12.82 -5.66
N PRO A 141 3.85 -12.40 -5.32
CA PRO A 141 5.06 -13.16 -5.68
C PRO A 141 5.10 -14.55 -5.03
N ILE A 142 4.61 -14.66 -3.79
CA ILE A 142 4.59 -15.91 -3.01
C ILE A 142 3.62 -16.91 -3.64
N GLN A 143 2.44 -16.44 -4.06
CA GLN A 143 1.43 -17.25 -4.74
C GLN A 143 1.98 -17.79 -6.07
N ARG A 144 2.54 -16.91 -6.91
CA ARG A 144 3.15 -17.28 -8.20
C ARG A 144 4.26 -18.33 -8.07
N ALA A 145 5.09 -18.22 -7.03
CA ALA A 145 6.16 -19.19 -6.78
C ALA A 145 5.65 -20.58 -6.34
N LYS A 146 4.46 -20.65 -5.75
CA LYS A 146 3.80 -21.93 -5.43
C LYS A 146 3.18 -22.56 -6.68
N ASP A 147 2.56 -21.75 -7.52
CA ASP A 147 1.88 -22.21 -8.74
C ASP A 147 2.88 -22.72 -9.79
N SER A 148 4.09 -22.16 -9.85
CA SER A 148 5.15 -22.62 -10.77
C SER A 148 5.83 -23.93 -10.35
N LYS A 149 5.55 -24.43 -9.13
CA LYS A 149 6.08 -25.70 -8.60
C LYS A 149 5.07 -26.86 -8.69
N LYS A 150 3.85 -26.61 -9.18
CA LYS A 150 2.84 -27.63 -9.48
C LYS A 150 2.90 -28.02 -10.94
#